data_AF-A0A1F7UTL6-F1
#
_entry.id   AF-A0A1F7UTL6-F1
#
_cell.length_a   1.000
_cell.length_b   1.000
_cell.length_c   1.000
_cell.angle_alpha   90.00
_cell.angle_beta   90.00
_cell.angle_gamma   90.00
#
_symmetry.space_group_name_H-M   'P 1'
#
loop_
_entity.id
_entity.type
_entity.pdbx_description
1 polymer ?
#
loop_
_entity_poly.entity_id
_entity_poly.type
_entity_poly.pdbx_seq_one_letter_code
_entity_poly.pdbx_strand_id
1 'polypeptide(L)'
;MNQEPTNTELLKAITEGQKHTDGRIDEILEVVNDFSTKMDKRFDKVEADVGTLKSDVGTLKSDVSTLKSNVGYLKSNMVDKDYLDRALANQKGEIVFIINKEDAKVRKLTSLLSEKKVLTPTEAQNIMSMEPFPRMNI
;
A
#
# COMPACT_ATOMS: atom_id res chain seq x y z
N MET A 1 -71.18 44.78 -47.72
CA MET A 1 -70.39 44.02 -48.71
C MET A 1 -68.98 43.94 -48.18
N ASN A 2 -68.49 42.75 -47.83
CA ASN A 2 -67.05 42.58 -47.64
C ASN A 2 -66.41 42.72 -49.02
N GLN A 3 -65.64 43.78 -49.25
CA GLN A 3 -64.84 43.90 -50.45
C GLN A 3 -63.77 42.81 -50.41
N GLU A 4 -63.57 42.13 -51.53
CA GLU A 4 -62.45 41.19 -51.65
C GLU A 4 -61.13 41.96 -51.54
N PRO A 5 -60.14 41.42 -50.81
CA PRO A 5 -58.84 42.06 -50.68
C PRO A 5 -58.20 42.23 -52.06
N THR A 6 -57.54 43.37 -52.26
CA THR A 6 -56.81 43.66 -53.50
C THR A 6 -55.53 42.85 -53.58
N ASN A 7 -55.03 42.60 -54.79
CA ASN A 7 -53.75 41.89 -54.99
C ASN A 7 -52.57 42.55 -54.26
N THR A 8 -52.58 43.88 -54.11
CA THR A 8 -51.55 44.63 -53.38
C THR A 8 -51.55 44.30 -51.88
N GLU A 9 -52.74 44.15 -51.28
CA GLU A 9 -52.88 43.79 -49.86
C GLU A 9 -52.43 42.34 -49.62
N LEU A 10 -52.75 41.43 -50.54
CA LEU A 10 -52.28 40.04 -50.50
C LEU A 10 -50.75 39.94 -50.61
N LEU A 11 -50.14 40.67 -51.54
CA LEU A 11 -48.68 40.70 -51.71
C LEU A 11 -47.98 41.26 -50.47
N LYS A 12 -48.52 42.34 -49.87
CA LYS A 12 -47.98 42.92 -48.64
C LYS A 12 -48.01 41.91 -47.49
N ALA A 13 -49.13 41.22 -47.27
CA ALA A 13 -49.26 40.21 -46.22
C ALA A 13 -48.30 39.04 -46.42
N ILE A 14 -48.08 38.60 -47.67
CA ILE A 14 -47.09 37.57 -48.01
C ILE A 14 -45.68 38.05 -47.67
N THR A 15 -45.30 39.27 -48.06
CA THR A 15 -43.96 39.81 -47.77
C THR A 15 -43.72 40.00 -46.28
N GLU A 16 -44.71 40.46 -45.52
CA GLU A 16 -44.62 40.58 -44.06
C GLU A 16 -44.49 39.20 -43.39
N GLY A 17 -45.26 38.21 -43.86
CA GLY A 17 -45.14 36.83 -43.42
C GLY A 17 -43.76 36.22 -43.70
N GLN A 18 -43.22 36.45 -44.91
CA GLN A 18 -41.87 36.02 -45.30
C GLN A 18 -40.79 36.65 -44.42
N LYS A 19 -40.87 37.96 -44.18
CA LYS A 19 -39.95 38.67 -43.27
C LYS A 19 -39.98 38.10 -41.86
N HIS A 20 -41.15 37.74 -41.35
CA HIS A 20 -41.27 37.11 -40.04
C HIS A 20 -40.66 35.70 -40.02
N THR A 21 -40.88 34.90 -41.06
CA THR A 21 -40.27 33.57 -41.16
C THR A 21 -38.74 33.65 -41.27
N ASP A 22 -38.21 34.61 -42.03
CA ASP A 22 -36.76 34.82 -42.17
C ASP A 22 -36.13 35.19 -40.81
N GLY A 23 -36.74 36.11 -40.06
CA GLY A 23 -36.25 36.46 -38.72
C GLY A 23 -36.25 35.28 -37.74
N ARG A 24 -37.27 34.42 -37.78
CA ARG A 24 -37.30 33.20 -36.95
C ARG A 24 -36.22 32.20 -37.37
N ILE A 25 -35.91 32.11 -38.67
CA ILE A 25 -34.82 31.26 -39.17
C ILE A 25 -33.48 31.78 -38.66
N ASP A 26 -33.24 33.09 -38.70
CA ASP A 26 -32.02 33.70 -38.19
C ASP A 26 -31.82 33.44 -36.68
N GLU A 27 -32.87 33.60 -35.88
CA GLU A 27 -32.83 33.28 -34.44
C GLU A 27 -32.51 31.80 -34.18
N ILE A 28 -33.12 30.88 -34.94
CA ILE A 28 -32.84 29.44 -34.83
C ILE A 28 -31.39 29.14 -35.21
N LEU A 29 -30.88 29.76 -36.28
CA LEU A 29 -29.50 29.58 -36.72
C LEU A 29 -28.51 30.07 -35.66
N GLU A 30 -28.78 31.20 -35.02
CA GLU A 30 -27.95 31.70 -33.93
C GLU A 30 -27.92 30.73 -32.74
N VAL A 31 -29.09 30.25 -32.30
CA VAL A 31 -29.19 29.29 -31.18
C VAL A 31 -28.51 27.96 -31.53
N VAL A 32 -28.68 27.46 -32.75
CA VAL A 32 -28.03 26.21 -33.21
C VAL A 32 -26.51 26.37 -33.24
N ASN A 33 -26.01 27.52 -33.71
CA ASN A 33 -24.57 27.78 -33.76
C ASN A 33 -23.95 27.94 -32.36
N ASP A 34 -24.64 28.62 -31.44
CA ASP A 34 -24.22 28.72 -30.03
C ASP A 34 -24.23 27.34 -29.34
N PHE A 35 -25.28 26.54 -29.56
CA PHE A 35 -25.34 25.17 -29.06
C PHE A 35 -24.19 24.32 -29.60
N SER A 36 -23.94 24.35 -30.91
CA SER A 36 -22.83 23.63 -31.54
C SER A 36 -21.49 24.04 -30.92
N THR A 37 -21.24 25.35 -30.80
CA THR A 37 -20.01 25.89 -30.19
C THR A 37 -19.84 25.45 -28.73
N LYS A 38 -20.92 25.45 -27.95
CA LYS A 38 -20.88 24.99 -26.55
C LYS A 38 -20.64 23.48 -26.46
N MET A 39 -21.21 22.70 -27.38
CA MET A 39 -21.00 21.26 -27.44
C MET A 39 -19.55 20.92 -27.79
N ASP A 40 -18.96 21.59 -28.78
CA ASP A 40 -17.56 21.40 -29.16
C ASP A 40 -16.63 21.67 -27.97
N LYS A 41 -16.82 22.80 -27.27
CA LYS A 41 -16.04 23.13 -26.06
C LYS A 41 -16.18 22.08 -24.95
N ARG A 42 -17.36 21.49 -24.79
CA ARG A 42 -17.59 20.43 -23.79
C ARG A 42 -16.88 19.14 -24.21
N PHE A 43 -16.91 18.80 -25.49
CA PHE A 43 -16.19 17.64 -26.02
C PHE A 43 -14.69 17.80 -25.87
N ASP A 44 -14.12 18.95 -26.25
CA ASP A 44 -12.70 19.26 -26.06
C ASP A 44 -12.26 19.07 -24.61
N LYS A 45 -13.09 19.55 -23.66
CA LYS A 45 -12.82 19.38 -22.23
C LYS A 45 -12.84 17.91 -21.81
N VAL A 46 -13.84 17.14 -22.26
CA VAL A 46 -13.95 15.71 -21.94
C VAL A 46 -12.75 14.95 -22.51
N GLU A 47 -12.31 15.26 -23.74
CA GLU A 47 -11.12 14.65 -24.34
C GLU A 47 -9.85 14.94 -23.52
N ALA A 48 -9.68 16.18 -23.06
CA ALA A 48 -8.56 16.56 -22.20
C ALA A 48 -8.58 15.83 -20.84
N ASP A 49 -9.75 15.77 -20.18
CA ASP A 49 -9.93 15.08 -18.91
C ASP A 49 -9.63 13.57 -19.06
N VAL A 50 -10.13 12.94 -20.14
CA VAL A 50 -9.86 11.53 -20.46
C VAL A 50 -8.38 11.30 -20.78
N GLY A 51 -7.73 12.22 -21.48
CA GLY A 51 -6.29 12.18 -21.74
C GLY A 51 -5.46 12.20 -20.45
N THR A 52 -5.83 13.06 -19.51
CA THR A 52 -5.20 13.15 -18.18
C THR A 52 -5.40 11.85 -17.39
N LEU A 53 -6.64 11.34 -17.32
CA LEU A 53 -6.94 10.07 -16.64
C LEU A 53 -6.13 8.90 -17.21
N LYS A 54 -5.94 8.85 -18.54
CA LYS A 54 -5.14 7.81 -19.19
C LYS A 54 -3.67 7.88 -18.76
N SER A 55 -3.12 9.09 -18.63
CA SER A 55 -1.76 9.32 -18.13
C SER A 55 -1.60 8.88 -16.67
N ASP A 56 -2.54 9.29 -15.81
CA ASP A 56 -2.54 8.95 -14.38
C ASP A 56 -2.64 7.43 -14.16
N VAL A 57 -3.54 6.77 -14.89
CA VAL A 57 -3.67 5.30 -14.85
C VAL A 57 -2.40 4.60 -15.35
N GLY A 58 -1.72 5.17 -16.36
CA GLY A 58 -0.42 4.68 -16.83
C GLY A 58 0.65 4.75 -15.74
N THR A 59 0.72 5.87 -15.03
CA THR A 59 1.64 6.09 -13.91
C THR A 59 1.35 5.11 -12.77
N LEU A 60 0.08 4.99 -12.36
CA LEU A 60 -0.33 4.07 -11.31
C LEU A 60 0.04 2.61 -11.62
N LYS A 61 -0.09 2.19 -12.88
CA LYS A 61 0.31 0.85 -13.32
C LYS A 61 1.83 0.62 -13.18
N SER A 62 2.64 1.64 -13.48
CA SER A 62 4.09 1.62 -13.27
C SER A 62 4.44 1.49 -11.77
N ASP A 63 3.82 2.31 -10.94
CA ASP A 63 4.05 2.32 -9.49
C ASP A 63 3.69 0.98 -8.84
N VAL A 64 2.53 0.41 -9.21
CA VAL A 64 2.10 -0.92 -8.73
C VAL A 64 3.06 -2.02 -9.17
N SER A 65 3.61 -1.94 -10.39
CA SER A 65 4.59 -2.90 -10.90
C SER A 65 5.90 -2.83 -10.13
N THR A 66 6.35 -1.61 -9.81
CA THR A 66 7.53 -1.36 -8.97
C THR A 66 7.31 -1.87 -7.55
N LEU A 67 6.16 -1.58 -6.95
CA LEU A 67 5.79 -2.05 -5.61
C LEU A 67 5.80 -3.59 -5.55
N LYS A 68 5.23 -4.26 -6.56
CA LYS A 68 5.23 -5.73 -6.64
C LYS A 68 6.66 -6.29 -6.67
N SER A 69 7.56 -5.67 -7.44
CA SER A 69 8.98 -6.05 -7.49
C SER A 69 9.66 -5.85 -6.14
N ASN A 70 9.44 -4.71 -5.49
CA ASN A 70 10.03 -4.41 -4.17
C ASN A 70 9.56 -5.39 -3.09
N VAL A 71 8.27 -5.71 -3.06
CA VAL A 71 7.71 -6.72 -2.13
C VAL A 71 8.27 -8.11 -2.43
N GLY A 72 8.44 -8.47 -3.70
CA GLY A 72 9.10 -9.71 -4.10
C GLY A 72 10.54 -9.78 -3.59
N TYR A 73 11.31 -8.70 -3.79
CA TYR A 73 12.68 -8.58 -3.29
C TYR A 73 12.73 -8.70 -1.75
N LEU A 74 11.87 -7.98 -1.03
CA LEU A 74 11.79 -8.05 0.43
C LEU A 74 11.54 -9.49 0.90
N LYS A 75 10.55 -10.17 0.29
CA LYS A 75 10.22 -11.56 0.64
C LYS A 75 11.37 -12.53 0.39
N SER A 76 12.17 -12.32 -0.65
CA SER A 76 13.33 -13.17 -0.95
C SER A 76 14.56 -12.91 -0.08
N ASN A 77 14.70 -11.69 0.46
CA ASN A 77 15.89 -11.30 1.25
C ASN A 77 15.66 -11.30 2.76
N MET A 78 14.41 -11.28 3.21
CA MET A 78 14.11 -11.43 4.62
C MET A 78 14.32 -12.87 5.08
N VAL A 79 15.04 -13.00 6.19
CA VAL A 79 15.18 -14.27 6.91
C VAL A 79 13.83 -14.65 7.52
N ASP A 80 13.41 -15.90 7.33
CA ASP A 80 12.17 -16.37 7.94
C ASP A 80 12.31 -16.55 9.46
N LYS A 81 11.19 -16.44 10.16
CA LYS A 81 11.13 -16.62 11.61
C LYS A 81 11.69 -17.99 12.02
N ASP A 82 11.44 -19.02 11.20
CA ASP A 82 11.87 -20.39 11.47
C ASP A 82 13.39 -20.55 11.47
N TYR A 83 14.10 -19.85 10.57
CA TYR A 83 15.55 -19.80 10.57
C TYR A 83 16.06 -19.14 11.84
N LEU A 84 15.48 -18.00 12.25
CA LEU A 84 15.88 -17.32 13.49
C LEU A 84 15.62 -18.21 14.72
N ASP A 85 14.47 -18.87 14.79
CA ASP A 85 14.12 -19.78 15.88
C ASP A 85 15.11 -20.96 15.95
N ARG A 86 15.48 -21.55 14.81
CA ARG A 86 16.49 -22.62 14.74
C ARG A 86 17.89 -22.12 15.15
N ALA A 87 18.31 -20.97 14.63
CA ALA A 87 19.62 -20.39 14.94
C ALA A 87 19.74 -20.09 16.45
N LEU A 88 18.70 -19.50 17.04
CA LEU A 88 18.62 -19.24 18.48
C LEU A 88 18.59 -20.53 19.30
N ALA A 89 17.84 -21.55 18.87
CA ALA A 89 17.81 -22.85 19.54
C ALA A 89 19.20 -23.51 19.54
N ASN A 90 19.92 -23.45 18.42
CA ASN A 90 21.28 -23.99 18.33
C ASN A 90 22.25 -23.25 19.27
N GLN A 91 22.27 -21.91 19.23
CA GLN A 91 23.11 -21.11 20.12
C GLN A 91 22.80 -21.36 21.60
N LYS A 92 21.51 -21.46 21.97
CA LYS A 92 21.11 -21.81 23.34
C LYS A 92 21.61 -23.20 23.74
N GLY A 93 21.53 -24.18 22.84
CA GLY A 93 22.06 -25.52 23.05
C GLY A 93 23.57 -25.53 23.28
N GLU A 94 24.33 -24.81 22.46
CA GLU A 94 25.78 -24.66 22.61
C GLU A 94 26.16 -24.03 23.96
N ILE A 95 25.45 -22.97 24.38
CA ILE A 95 25.67 -22.35 25.69
C ILE A 95 25.41 -23.34 26.82
N VAL A 96 24.26 -24.04 26.80
CA VAL A 96 23.93 -25.05 27.81
C VAL A 96 24.99 -26.16 27.88
N PHE A 97 25.53 -26.58 26.74
CA PHE A 97 26.59 -27.58 26.69
C PHE A 97 27.90 -27.10 27.33
N ILE A 98 28.32 -25.86 27.04
CA ILE A 98 29.52 -25.26 27.63
C ILE A 98 29.33 -25.11 29.14
N ILE A 99 28.19 -24.58 29.60
CA ILE A 99 27.89 -24.41 31.03
C ILE A 99 27.92 -25.75 31.75
N ASN A 100 27.34 -26.82 31.18
CA ASN A 100 27.39 -28.15 31.80
C ASN A 100 28.83 -28.68 31.93
N LYS A 101 29.68 -28.44 30.93
CA LYS A 101 31.11 -28.84 30.99
C LYS A 101 31.87 -28.05 32.05
N GLU A 102 31.62 -26.75 32.15
CA GLU A 102 32.25 -25.89 33.17
C GLU A 102 31.78 -26.27 34.57
N ASP A 103 30.48 -26.49 34.77
CA ASP A 103 29.90 -26.97 36.02
C ASP A 103 30.47 -28.34 36.43
N ALA A 104 30.65 -29.26 35.48
CA ALA A 104 31.31 -30.55 35.75
C ALA A 104 32.77 -30.37 36.22
N LYS A 105 33.51 -29.43 35.64
CA LYS A 105 34.89 -29.10 36.07
C LYS A 105 34.90 -28.48 37.46
N VAL A 106 34.01 -27.53 37.74
CA VAL A 106 33.87 -26.89 39.05
C VAL A 106 33.55 -27.95 40.12
N ARG A 107 32.60 -28.85 39.85
CA ARG A 107 32.29 -29.97 40.76
C ARG A 107 33.49 -30.85 41.05
N LYS A 108 34.24 -31.25 40.01
CA LYS A 108 35.44 -32.08 40.19
C LYS A 108 36.49 -31.37 41.04
N LEU A 109 36.68 -30.06 40.83
CA LEU A 109 37.58 -29.25 41.62
C LEU A 109 37.12 -29.14 43.08
N THR A 110 35.84 -28.86 43.33
CA THR A 110 35.27 -28.80 44.68
C THR A 110 35.48 -30.12 45.44
N SER A 111 35.24 -31.26 44.78
CA SER A 111 35.50 -32.58 45.40
C SER A 111 36.97 -32.78 45.74
N LEU A 112 37.90 -32.45 44.83
CA LEU A 112 39.35 -32.58 45.07
C LEU A 112 39.83 -31.67 46.21
N LEU A 113 39.32 -30.45 46.30
CA LEU A 113 39.68 -29.50 47.36
C LEU A 113 39.12 -29.91 48.72
N SER A 114 37.91 -30.49 48.75
CA SER A 114 37.32 -31.06 49.97
C SER A 114 38.10 -32.30 50.44
N GLU A 115 38.49 -33.20 49.52
CA GLU A 115 39.35 -34.36 49.82
C GLU A 115 40.70 -33.93 50.41
N LYS A 116 41.30 -32.88 49.86
CA LYS A 116 42.55 -32.29 50.37
C LYS A 116 42.37 -31.44 51.64
N LYS A 117 41.17 -31.37 52.21
CA LYS A 117 40.81 -30.56 53.40
C LYS A 117 41.11 -29.07 53.25
N VAL A 118 41.13 -28.55 52.02
CA VAL A 118 41.26 -27.12 51.72
C VAL A 118 39.93 -26.41 51.93
N LEU A 119 38.81 -27.10 51.62
CA LEU A 119 37.45 -26.62 51.86
C LEU A 119 36.79 -27.39 53.00
N THR A 120 36.05 -26.69 53.85
CA THR A 120 35.14 -27.30 54.83
C THR A 120 33.91 -27.92 54.14
N PRO A 121 33.22 -28.87 54.79
CA PRO A 121 31.98 -29.46 54.25
C PRO A 121 30.91 -28.41 53.94
N THR A 122 30.79 -27.38 54.78
CA THR A 122 29.84 -26.28 54.58
C THR A 122 30.21 -25.43 53.36
N GLU A 123 31.48 -25.08 53.18
CA GLU A 123 31.94 -24.32 52.00
C GLU A 123 31.72 -25.11 50.69
N ALA A 124 32.05 -26.40 50.69
CA ALA A 124 31.81 -27.27 49.54
C ALA A 124 30.32 -27.40 49.23
N GLN A 125 29.46 -27.58 50.25
CA GLN A 125 28.02 -27.66 50.09
C GLN A 125 27.41 -26.35 49.56
N ASN A 126 27.91 -25.21 50.03
CA ASN A 126 27.50 -23.90 49.53
C ASN A 126 27.81 -23.76 48.04
N ILE A 127 29.03 -24.09 47.60
CA ILE A 127 29.43 -24.06 46.18
C ILE A 127 28.56 -25.00 45.34
N MET A 128 28.27 -26.20 45.82
CA MET A 128 27.44 -27.17 45.09
C MET A 128 25.96 -26.75 44.97
N SER A 129 25.51 -25.82 45.82
CA SER A 129 24.14 -25.31 45.85
C SER A 129 23.98 -24.03 45.03
N MET A 130 25.04 -23.54 44.38
CA MET A 130 24.99 -22.37 43.51
C MET A 130 24.36 -22.71 42.15
N GLU A 131 23.71 -21.72 41.54
CA GLU A 131 23.37 -21.72 40.11
C GLU A 131 24.65 -21.84 39.25
N PRO A 132 24.60 -22.36 38.01
CA PRO A 132 23.41 -22.61 37.19
C PRO A 132 22.77 -23.99 37.35
N PHE A 133 23.47 -24.96 37.92
CA PHE A 133 22.95 -26.32 38.12
C PHE A 133 23.16 -26.80 39.57
N PRO A 134 22.37 -26.28 40.52
CA PRO A 134 22.51 -26.59 41.93
C PRO A 134 22.23 -28.07 42.19
N ARG A 135 23.03 -28.69 43.06
CA ARG A 135 22.75 -30.03 43.59
C ARG A 135 22.39 -29.92 45.07
N MET A 136 21.09 -29.96 45.33
CA MET A 136 20.61 -30.19 46.68
C MET A 136 20.70 -31.69 46.98
N ASN A 137 21.32 -32.03 48.11
CA ASN A 137 21.22 -33.38 48.64
C ASN A 137 19.75 -33.54 49.07
N ILE A 138 19.00 -34.42 48.40
CA ILE A 138 17.67 -34.86 48.84
C ILE A 138 17.87 -35.84 49.99
#